data_AF-A0A5B8V1L3-F1
#
_entry.id   AF-A0A5B8V1L3-F1
#
_cell.length_a   1.000
_cell.length_b   1.000
_cell.length_c   1.000
_cell.angle_alpha   90.00
_cell.angle_beta   90.00
_cell.angle_gamma   90.00
#
_symmetry.space_group_name_H-M   'P 1'
#
loop_
_entity.id
_entity.type
_entity.pdbx_description
1 polymer ?
#
loop_
_entity_poly.entity_id
_entity_poly.type
_entity_poly.pdbx_seq_one_letter_code
_entity_poly.pdbx_strand_id
1 'polypeptide(L)'
;MNTLLKTCFASLLALFVCINICFSQAPSQVAMKLKATYIQLKIYPGSKPKKLAYLKSFPGNKQQFAEIFQNGPLHSEYIEYLNFFIGMAKDFPADVVGKAVDIGKDMTYDAGTGKQMQLAIVQLGIQHPKEFAAKVKSLPGHDIDDLTKFLADAEDHKKYTEYQGLIDVLDKINEVQLADKLIDARVQREKKGH
;
A
#
# COMPACT_ATOMS: atom_id res chain seq x y z
N MET A 1 -41.33 -14.81 -48.88
CA MET A 1 -39.94 -14.37 -49.12
C MET A 1 -39.52 -13.23 -48.18
N ASN A 2 -39.93 -13.22 -46.90
CA ASN A 2 -39.71 -12.10 -45.96
C ASN A 2 -39.22 -12.51 -44.55
N THR A 3 -39.03 -13.81 -44.29
CA THR A 3 -38.66 -14.34 -42.96
C THR A 3 -37.19 -14.72 -42.85
N LEU A 4 -36.55 -15.16 -43.94
CA LEU A 4 -35.13 -15.53 -43.97
C LEU A 4 -34.15 -14.35 -43.92
N LEU A 5 -34.59 -13.14 -44.34
CA LEU A 5 -33.73 -11.95 -44.32
C LEU A 5 -33.64 -11.30 -42.92
N LYS A 6 -34.64 -11.53 -42.05
CA LYS A 6 -34.70 -10.93 -40.71
C LYS A 6 -33.82 -11.65 -39.67
N THR A 7 -33.61 -12.96 -39.83
CA THR A 7 -32.78 -13.76 -38.91
C THR A 7 -31.28 -13.53 -39.10
N CYS A 8 -30.82 -13.21 -40.32
CA CYS A 8 -29.41 -12.89 -40.56
C CYS A 8 -28.98 -11.54 -39.95
N PHE A 9 -29.88 -10.55 -39.87
CA PHE A 9 -29.56 -9.25 -39.26
C PHE A 9 -29.49 -9.28 -37.73
N ALA A 10 -30.31 -10.09 -37.06
CA ALA A 10 -30.24 -10.26 -35.61
C ALA A 10 -28.93 -10.94 -35.15
N SER A 11 -28.37 -11.79 -36.00
CA SER A 11 -27.12 -12.52 -35.73
C SER A 11 -25.87 -11.63 -35.85
N LEU A 12 -25.89 -10.64 -36.75
CA LEU A 12 -24.77 -9.70 -36.93
C LEU A 12 -24.71 -8.64 -35.82
N LEU A 13 -25.86 -8.22 -35.28
CA LEU A 13 -25.90 -7.26 -34.17
C LEU A 13 -25.39 -7.87 -32.85
N ALA A 14 -25.65 -9.16 -32.62
CA ALA A 14 -25.15 -9.87 -31.44
C ALA A 14 -23.61 -10.04 -31.45
N LEU A 15 -23.00 -10.15 -32.64
CA LEU A 15 -21.54 -10.23 -32.76
C LEU A 15 -20.84 -8.89 -32.47
N PHE A 16 -21.49 -7.75 -32.72
CA PHE A 16 -20.92 -6.43 -32.39
C PHE A 16 -21.03 -6.08 -30.90
N VAL A 17 -21.99 -6.66 -30.17
CA VAL A 17 -22.13 -6.44 -28.72
C VAL A 17 -21.09 -7.23 -27.92
N CYS A 18 -20.61 -8.37 -28.43
CA CYS A 18 -19.58 -9.17 -27.75
C CYS A 18 -18.14 -8.64 -27.93
N ILE A 19 -17.86 -7.79 -28.92
CA ILE A 19 -16.50 -7.27 -29.16
C ILE A 19 -16.12 -6.14 -28.19
N ASN A 20 -17.09 -5.51 -27.51
CA ASN A 20 -16.81 -4.41 -26.57
C ASN A 20 -16.48 -4.84 -25.13
N ILE A 21 -16.51 -6.13 -24.79
CA ILE A 21 -16.35 -6.59 -23.39
C ILE A 21 -14.90 -7.00 -23.05
N CYS A 22 -14.00 -7.06 -24.02
CA CYS A 22 -12.58 -7.34 -23.76
C CYS A 22 -11.68 -6.12 -24.01
N PHE A 23 -12.05 -4.94 -23.51
CA PHE A 23 -11.04 -3.92 -23.22
C PHE A 23 -10.24 -4.40 -22.01
N SER A 24 -9.29 -5.30 -22.26
CA SER A 24 -8.15 -5.50 -21.37
C SER A 24 -7.46 -4.15 -21.28
N GLN A 25 -7.75 -3.38 -20.23
CA GLN A 25 -7.09 -2.10 -19.99
C GLN A 25 -5.58 -2.37 -20.01
N ALA A 26 -4.88 -1.72 -20.94
CA ALA A 26 -3.44 -1.84 -21.01
C ALA A 26 -2.85 -1.50 -19.63
N PRO A 27 -1.91 -2.29 -19.09
CA PRO A 27 -1.36 -2.05 -17.77
C PRO A 27 -0.81 -0.63 -17.69
N SER A 28 -1.10 0.08 -16.59
CA SER A 28 -0.67 1.48 -16.47
C SER A 28 0.85 1.58 -16.62
N GLN A 29 1.32 2.66 -17.24
CA GLN A 29 2.75 2.88 -17.47
C GLN A 29 3.56 2.79 -16.17
N VAL A 30 2.94 3.17 -15.04
CA VAL A 30 3.52 3.08 -13.71
C VAL A 30 3.70 1.62 -13.28
N ALA A 31 2.67 0.78 -13.43
CA ALA A 31 2.75 -0.64 -13.11
C ALA A 31 3.78 -1.40 -13.97
N MET A 32 3.83 -1.10 -15.28
CA MET A 32 4.85 -1.68 -16.17
C MET A 32 6.27 -1.30 -15.74
N LYS A 33 6.48 -0.04 -15.36
CA LYS A 33 7.78 0.43 -14.89
C LYS A 33 8.19 -0.26 -13.59
N LEU A 34 7.26 -0.39 -12.63
CA LEU A 34 7.51 -1.11 -11.38
C LEU A 34 7.82 -2.58 -11.64
N LYS A 35 7.09 -3.26 -12.53
CA LYS A 35 7.37 -4.65 -12.90
C LYS A 35 8.74 -4.80 -13.57
N ALA A 36 9.12 -3.88 -14.43
CA ALA A 36 10.43 -3.89 -15.09
C ALA A 36 11.59 -3.71 -14.08
N THR A 37 11.51 -2.72 -13.18
CA THR A 37 12.55 -2.50 -12.16
C THR A 37 12.61 -3.66 -11.17
N TYR A 38 11.46 -4.25 -10.84
CA TYR A 38 11.36 -5.44 -10.00
C TYR A 38 12.10 -6.64 -10.62
N ILE A 39 11.81 -6.96 -11.89
CA ILE A 39 12.50 -8.05 -12.62
C ILE A 39 14.01 -7.81 -12.65
N GLN A 40 14.43 -6.58 -12.95
CA GLN A 40 15.84 -6.22 -12.97
C GLN A 40 16.51 -6.40 -11.61
N LEU A 41 15.81 -6.09 -10.52
CA LEU A 41 16.32 -6.30 -9.18
C LEU A 41 16.41 -7.79 -8.82
N LYS A 42 15.45 -8.63 -9.23
CA LYS A 42 15.55 -10.10 -9.04
C LYS A 42 16.76 -10.70 -9.73
N ILE A 43 17.10 -10.22 -10.93
CA ILE A 43 18.30 -10.67 -11.66
C ILE A 43 19.58 -10.20 -10.96
N TYR A 44 19.58 -9.00 -10.37
CA TYR A 44 20.76 -8.38 -9.77
C TYR A 44 20.49 -7.92 -8.31
N PRO A 45 20.28 -8.85 -7.36
CA PRO A 45 19.79 -8.52 -6.01
C PRO A 45 20.78 -7.70 -5.18
N GLY A 46 22.08 -7.76 -5.47
CA GLY A 46 23.11 -6.96 -4.81
C GLY A 46 23.33 -5.55 -5.40
N SER A 47 22.66 -5.21 -6.52
CA SER A 47 22.94 -3.98 -7.25
C SER A 47 22.26 -2.77 -6.63
N LYS A 48 23.03 -1.90 -5.97
CA LYS A 48 22.54 -0.63 -5.38
C LYS A 48 21.76 0.23 -6.40
N PRO A 49 22.23 0.43 -7.65
CA PRO A 49 21.46 1.18 -8.65
C PRO A 49 20.10 0.54 -8.97
N LYS A 50 20.00 -0.79 -9.00
CA LYS A 50 18.72 -1.47 -9.29
C LYS A 50 17.75 -1.38 -8.11
N LYS A 51 18.25 -1.45 -6.87
CA LYS A 51 17.44 -1.20 -5.66
C LYS A 51 16.85 0.22 -5.67
N LEU A 52 17.67 1.23 -5.96
CA LEU A 52 17.21 2.62 -6.07
C LEU A 52 16.20 2.80 -7.22
N ALA A 53 16.41 2.14 -8.36
CA ALA A 53 15.47 2.19 -9.47
C ALA A 53 14.10 1.59 -9.07
N TYR A 54 14.10 0.48 -8.33
CA TYR A 54 12.89 -0.13 -7.78
C TYR A 54 12.18 0.81 -6.79
N LEU A 55 12.90 1.34 -5.81
CA LEU A 55 12.34 2.30 -4.83
C LEU A 55 11.74 3.54 -5.50
N LYS A 56 12.40 4.07 -6.53
CA LYS A 56 11.90 5.22 -7.30
C LYS A 56 10.63 4.89 -8.09
N SER A 57 10.46 3.64 -8.52
CA SER A 57 9.24 3.20 -9.21
C SER A 57 8.11 2.76 -8.28
N PHE A 58 8.40 2.50 -7.01
CA PHE A 58 7.39 2.11 -6.03
C PHE A 58 6.47 3.32 -5.72
N PRO A 59 5.15 3.09 -5.55
CA PRO A 59 4.18 4.15 -5.24
C PRO A 59 4.67 5.13 -4.17
N GLY A 60 4.42 6.42 -4.37
CA GLY A 60 4.78 7.48 -3.44
C GLY A 60 3.65 7.94 -2.52
N ASN A 61 2.40 7.56 -2.82
CA ASN A 61 1.21 7.98 -2.09
C ASN A 61 0.08 6.96 -2.29
N LYS A 62 -1.03 7.12 -1.55
CA LYS A 62 -2.21 6.25 -1.65
C LYS A 62 -2.75 6.11 -3.07
N GLN A 63 -2.88 7.21 -3.81
CA GLN A 63 -3.49 7.17 -5.15
C GLN A 63 -2.70 6.25 -6.09
N GLN A 64 -1.37 6.43 -6.13
CA GLN A 64 -0.49 5.58 -6.93
C GLN A 64 -0.48 4.13 -6.42
N PHE A 65 -0.56 3.94 -5.11
CA PHE A 65 -0.61 2.61 -4.51
C PHE A 65 -1.90 1.88 -4.91
N ALA A 66 -3.04 2.57 -4.83
CA ALA A 66 -4.35 2.03 -5.20
C ALA A 66 -4.45 1.71 -6.70
N GLU A 67 -3.92 2.59 -7.56
CA GLU A 67 -3.88 2.41 -9.01
C GLU A 67 -3.11 1.15 -9.42
N ILE A 68 -2.09 0.76 -8.66
CA ILE A 68 -1.24 -0.40 -8.99
C ILE A 68 -1.74 -1.67 -8.29
N PHE A 69 -2.09 -1.58 -7.00
CA PHE A 69 -2.28 -2.74 -6.14
C PHE A 69 -3.71 -2.95 -5.65
N GLN A 70 -4.55 -1.92 -5.51
CA GLN A 70 -5.95 -2.12 -5.06
C GLN A 70 -6.85 -2.49 -6.22
N ASN A 71 -6.87 -1.64 -7.25
CA ASN A 71 -7.74 -1.79 -8.42
C ASN A 71 -6.90 -2.02 -9.69
N GLY A 72 -5.61 -2.28 -9.51
CA GLY A 72 -4.61 -2.22 -10.56
C GLY A 72 -4.18 -3.58 -11.11
N PRO A 73 -3.33 -3.54 -12.16
CA PRO A 73 -2.85 -4.75 -12.83
C PRO A 73 -1.97 -5.64 -11.95
N LEU A 74 -1.43 -5.13 -10.84
CA LEU A 74 -0.61 -5.91 -9.90
C LEU A 74 -1.38 -6.30 -8.63
N HIS A 75 -2.71 -6.21 -8.64
CA HIS A 75 -3.53 -6.55 -7.47
C HIS A 75 -3.29 -7.96 -6.94
N SER A 76 -3.13 -8.96 -7.81
CA SER A 76 -2.89 -10.35 -7.38
C SER A 76 -1.45 -10.60 -6.91
N GLU A 77 -0.50 -9.73 -7.27
CA GLU A 77 0.93 -9.89 -7.01
C GLU A 77 1.42 -8.98 -5.85
N TYR A 78 0.55 -8.14 -5.27
CA TYR A 78 0.94 -7.03 -4.40
C TYR A 78 1.83 -7.42 -3.20
N ILE A 79 1.62 -8.59 -2.61
CA ILE A 79 2.40 -9.09 -1.46
C ILE A 79 3.88 -9.24 -1.83
N GLU A 80 4.19 -9.75 -3.02
CA GLU A 80 5.58 -9.96 -3.46
C GLU A 80 6.31 -8.62 -3.61
N TYR A 81 5.65 -7.63 -4.20
CA TYR A 81 6.19 -6.28 -4.34
C TYR A 81 6.35 -5.60 -2.98
N LEU A 82 5.33 -5.67 -2.12
CA LEU A 82 5.39 -5.05 -0.80
C LEU A 82 6.51 -5.64 0.06
N ASN A 83 6.68 -6.96 0.07
CA ASN A 83 7.76 -7.62 0.80
C ASN A 83 9.14 -7.20 0.30
N PHE A 84 9.31 -7.07 -1.02
CA PHE A 84 10.57 -6.57 -1.59
C PHE A 84 10.84 -5.12 -1.18
N PHE A 85 9.81 -4.27 -1.19
CA PHE A 85 9.89 -2.89 -0.75
C PHE A 85 10.29 -2.77 0.72
N ILE A 86 9.63 -3.50 1.62
CA ILE A 86 9.99 -3.54 3.06
C ILE A 86 11.44 -4.01 3.23
N GLY A 87 11.85 -5.06 2.50
CA GLY A 87 13.22 -5.59 2.56
C GLY A 87 14.30 -4.58 2.16
N MET A 88 13.96 -3.53 1.40
CA MET A 88 14.92 -2.46 1.06
C MET A 88 15.26 -1.56 2.26
N ALA A 89 14.48 -1.59 3.35
CA ALA A 89 14.73 -0.76 4.52
C ALA A 89 16.08 -1.07 5.19
N LYS A 90 16.61 -2.29 4.99
CA LYS A 90 17.96 -2.65 5.44
C LYS A 90 19.06 -1.73 4.88
N ASP A 91 18.91 -1.31 3.62
CA ASP A 91 19.90 -0.47 2.94
C ASP A 91 19.45 1.00 2.82
N PHE A 92 18.14 1.25 2.84
CA PHE A 92 17.54 2.57 2.61
C PHE A 92 16.37 2.84 3.58
N PRO A 93 16.61 2.84 4.91
CA PRO A 93 15.53 2.90 5.89
C PRO A 93 14.70 4.19 5.77
N ALA A 94 15.36 5.35 5.63
CA ALA A 94 14.67 6.63 5.52
C ALA A 94 13.75 6.73 4.29
N ASP A 95 14.20 6.25 3.12
CA ASP A 95 13.42 6.29 1.88
C ASP A 95 12.21 5.34 1.96
N VAL A 96 12.41 4.14 2.49
CA VAL A 96 11.35 3.12 2.61
C VAL A 96 10.32 3.54 3.65
N VAL A 97 10.75 3.91 4.85
CA VAL A 97 9.86 4.39 5.90
C VAL A 97 9.12 5.64 5.44
N GLY A 98 9.83 6.60 4.85
CA GLY A 98 9.26 7.83 4.30
C GLY A 98 8.09 7.55 3.36
N LYS A 99 8.34 6.69 2.37
CA LYS A 99 7.37 6.31 1.35
C LYS A 99 6.21 5.49 1.91
N ALA A 100 6.45 4.59 2.87
CA ALA A 100 5.40 3.83 3.52
C ALA A 100 4.44 4.74 4.31
N VAL A 101 4.99 5.70 5.06
CA VAL A 101 4.22 6.70 5.81
C VAL A 101 3.44 7.61 4.85
N ASP A 102 4.05 8.08 3.76
CA ASP A 102 3.38 8.92 2.76
C ASP A 102 2.22 8.21 2.04
N ILE A 103 2.31 6.89 1.89
CA ILE A 103 1.19 6.08 1.41
C ILE A 103 0.12 5.99 2.51
N GLY A 104 0.52 5.55 3.71
CA GLY A 104 -0.41 5.19 4.79
C GLY A 104 -1.21 6.36 5.36
N LYS A 105 -0.68 7.58 5.34
CA LYS A 105 -1.34 8.76 5.94
C LYS A 105 -2.72 9.05 5.33
N ASP A 106 -2.91 8.72 4.05
CA ASP A 106 -4.18 8.95 3.36
C ASP A 106 -5.06 7.68 3.30
N MET A 107 -4.56 6.54 3.80
CA MET A 107 -5.22 5.23 3.68
C MET A 107 -6.34 5.03 4.70
N THR A 108 -7.24 4.12 4.35
CA THR A 108 -8.28 3.58 5.22
C THR A 108 -8.09 2.08 5.28
N TYR A 109 -8.48 1.46 6.38
CA TYR A 109 -8.38 0.00 6.49
C TYR A 109 -9.24 -0.69 5.42
N ASP A 110 -8.63 -1.69 4.78
CA ASP A 110 -9.31 -2.70 3.96
C ASP A 110 -8.65 -4.06 4.21
N ALA A 111 -9.42 -5.14 4.16
CA ALA A 111 -8.94 -6.48 4.51
C ALA A 111 -7.84 -7.02 3.56
N GLY A 112 -7.59 -6.35 2.43
CA GLY A 112 -6.58 -6.73 1.45
C GLY A 112 -5.31 -5.88 1.59
N THR A 113 -5.05 -5.05 0.60
CA THR A 113 -3.81 -4.28 0.49
C THR A 113 -3.64 -3.26 1.60
N GLY A 114 -4.73 -2.69 2.13
CA GLY A 114 -4.70 -1.72 3.22
C GLY A 114 -4.16 -2.34 4.49
N LYS A 115 -4.69 -3.51 4.88
CA LYS A 115 -4.16 -4.31 6.00
C LYS A 115 -2.67 -4.61 5.85
N GLN A 116 -2.23 -5.01 4.66
CA GLN A 116 -0.81 -5.34 4.47
C GLN A 116 0.07 -4.09 4.53
N MET A 117 -0.36 -2.95 3.99
CA MET A 117 0.37 -1.69 4.12
C MET A 117 0.40 -1.18 5.57
N GLN A 118 -0.71 -1.34 6.31
CA GLN A 118 -0.78 -1.02 7.74
C GLN A 118 0.26 -1.82 8.53
N LEU A 119 0.29 -3.15 8.34
CA LEU A 119 1.27 -4.03 8.96
C LEU A 119 2.71 -3.67 8.56
N ALA A 120 2.94 -3.36 7.29
CA ALA A 120 4.24 -2.95 6.78
C ALA A 120 4.75 -1.68 7.48
N ILE A 121 3.90 -0.67 7.65
CA ILE A 121 4.27 0.58 8.33
C ILE A 121 4.59 0.33 9.80
N VAL A 122 3.78 -0.47 10.50
CA VAL A 122 4.05 -0.82 11.90
C VAL A 122 5.35 -1.58 12.04
N GLN A 123 5.60 -2.58 11.20
CA GLN A 123 6.85 -3.35 11.19
C GLN A 123 8.07 -2.45 10.93
N LEU A 124 7.97 -1.56 9.93
CA LEU A 124 9.01 -0.58 9.61
C LEU A 124 9.25 0.37 10.77
N GLY A 125 8.20 0.83 11.45
CA GLY A 125 8.30 1.68 12.64
C GLY A 125 8.99 0.99 13.81
N ILE A 126 8.77 -0.31 14.01
CA ILE A 126 9.49 -1.10 15.04
C ILE A 126 10.97 -1.26 14.68
N GLN A 127 11.26 -1.56 13.41
CA GLN A 127 12.63 -1.85 12.95
C GLN A 127 13.49 -0.58 12.80
N HIS A 128 12.86 0.53 12.43
CA HIS A 128 13.50 1.82 12.13
C HIS A 128 12.78 2.98 12.84
N PRO A 129 12.71 2.96 14.18
CA PRO A 129 11.83 3.86 14.94
C PRO A 129 12.24 5.32 14.86
N LYS A 130 13.55 5.60 14.68
CA LYS A 130 14.05 6.98 14.53
C LYS A 130 13.61 7.57 13.19
N GLU A 131 13.76 6.83 12.10
CA GLU A 131 13.31 7.22 10.77
C GLU A 131 11.80 7.39 10.73
N PHE A 132 11.06 6.50 11.38
CA PHE A 132 9.60 6.58 11.49
C PHE A 132 9.18 7.83 12.26
N ALA A 133 9.69 8.03 13.47
CA ALA A 133 9.33 9.19 14.28
C ALA A 133 9.73 10.51 13.59
N ALA A 134 10.91 10.58 12.99
CA ALA A 134 11.36 11.74 12.22
C ALA A 134 10.41 12.04 11.05
N LYS A 135 10.01 11.02 10.28
CA LYS A 135 9.08 11.19 9.17
C LYS A 135 7.70 11.63 9.67
N VAL A 136 7.14 10.97 10.68
CA VAL A 136 5.80 11.31 11.19
C VAL A 136 5.76 12.74 11.73
N LYS A 137 6.78 13.16 12.49
CA LYS A 137 6.88 14.55 12.99
C LYS A 137 7.05 15.60 11.89
N SER A 138 7.47 15.20 10.69
CA SER A 138 7.53 16.13 9.55
C SER A 138 6.19 16.34 8.86
N LEU A 139 5.16 15.56 9.20
CA LEU A 139 3.82 15.68 8.63
C LEU A 139 3.03 16.83 9.29
N PRO A 140 2.07 17.43 8.57
CA PRO A 140 1.04 18.27 9.17
C PRO A 140 0.24 17.52 10.25
N GLY A 141 -0.29 18.25 11.25
CA GLY A 141 -1.03 17.62 12.35
C GLY A 141 -2.20 16.74 11.91
N HIS A 142 -2.96 17.14 10.88
CA HIS A 142 -4.06 16.33 10.35
C HIS A 142 -3.58 15.01 9.71
N ASP A 143 -2.45 15.05 8.99
CA ASP A 143 -1.85 13.85 8.38
C ASP A 143 -1.33 12.88 9.46
N ILE A 144 -0.82 13.40 10.59
CA ILE A 144 -0.45 12.56 11.75
C ILE A 144 -1.69 11.88 12.32
N ASP A 145 -2.78 12.64 12.50
CA ASP A 145 -4.01 12.11 13.06
C ASP A 145 -4.65 11.06 12.14
N ASP A 146 -4.59 11.24 10.83
CA ASP A 146 -5.13 10.26 9.88
C ASP A 146 -4.25 9.02 9.77
N LEU A 147 -2.92 9.17 9.77
CA LEU A 147 -2.00 8.04 9.86
C LEU A 147 -2.24 7.22 11.15
N THR A 148 -2.31 7.88 12.31
CA THR A 148 -2.47 7.15 13.59
C THR A 148 -3.81 6.43 13.68
N LYS A 149 -4.90 7.04 13.17
CA LYS A 149 -6.20 6.35 13.01
C LYS A 149 -6.07 5.14 12.09
N PHE A 150 -5.45 5.30 10.92
CA PHE A 150 -5.24 4.20 9.98
C PHE A 150 -4.46 3.06 10.63
N LEU A 151 -3.37 3.35 11.35
CA LEU A 151 -2.57 2.32 12.03
C LEU A 151 -3.32 1.65 13.19
N ALA A 152 -4.23 2.37 13.85
CA ALA A 152 -5.05 1.82 14.94
C ALA A 152 -6.27 1.03 14.46
N ASP A 153 -6.66 1.13 13.19
CA ASP A 153 -7.86 0.51 12.62
C ASP A 153 -7.61 -0.95 12.26
N ALA A 154 -7.45 -1.83 13.25
CA ALA A 154 -7.31 -3.27 13.06
C ALA A 154 -8.57 -4.02 13.50
N GLU A 155 -8.93 -5.06 12.75
CA GLU A 155 -10.14 -5.88 12.98
C GLU A 155 -10.17 -6.58 14.35
N ASP A 156 -9.01 -6.85 14.95
CA ASP A 156 -8.89 -7.49 16.28
C ASP A 156 -7.72 -6.87 17.07
N HIS A 157 -7.99 -5.80 17.81
CA HIS A 157 -7.00 -5.10 18.63
C HIS A 157 -6.27 -6.00 19.62
N LYS A 158 -6.94 -7.04 20.14
CA LYS A 158 -6.33 -7.97 21.11
C LYS A 158 -5.27 -8.86 20.48
N LYS A 159 -5.36 -9.12 19.17
CA LYS A 159 -4.37 -9.90 18.42
C LYS A 159 -3.33 -9.04 17.72
N TYR A 160 -3.52 -7.72 17.63
CA TYR A 160 -2.60 -6.83 16.95
C TYR A 160 -1.43 -6.38 17.84
N THR A 161 -0.61 -7.36 18.25
CA THR A 161 0.50 -7.15 19.20
C THR A 161 1.60 -6.23 18.67
N GLU A 162 1.78 -6.19 17.35
CA GLU A 162 2.78 -5.37 16.69
C GLU A 162 2.50 -3.87 16.89
N TYR A 163 1.22 -3.48 16.95
CA TYR A 163 0.88 -2.08 17.24
C TYR A 163 1.35 -1.64 18.63
N GLN A 164 1.21 -2.52 19.63
CA GLN A 164 1.79 -2.27 20.96
C GLN A 164 3.31 -2.23 20.90
N GLY A 165 3.94 -3.14 20.14
CA GLY A 165 5.38 -3.14 19.94
C GLY A 165 5.92 -1.84 19.35
N LEU A 166 5.20 -1.21 18.43
CA LEU A 166 5.56 0.11 17.90
C LEU A 166 5.54 1.17 19.01
N ILE A 167 4.49 1.19 19.83
CA ILE A 167 4.35 2.14 20.94
C ILE A 167 5.49 1.96 21.95
N ASP A 168 5.77 0.73 22.36
CA ASP A 168 6.83 0.42 23.32
C ASP A 168 8.20 0.88 22.82
N VAL A 169 8.48 0.68 21.53
CA VAL A 169 9.75 1.11 20.92
C VAL A 169 9.84 2.65 20.85
N LEU A 170 8.74 3.33 20.53
CA LEU A 170 8.70 4.80 20.50
C LEU A 170 8.91 5.41 21.87
N ASP A 171 8.25 4.86 22.90
CA ASP A 171 8.46 5.26 24.29
C ASP A 171 9.93 5.08 24.72
N LYS A 172 10.51 3.91 24.39
CA LYS A 172 11.92 3.60 24.69
C LYS A 172 12.92 4.57 24.04
N ILE A 173 12.59 5.17 22.89
CA ILE A 173 13.43 6.17 22.23
C ILE A 173 13.06 7.63 22.59
N ASN A 174 12.22 7.82 23.60
CA ASN A 174 11.71 9.11 24.10
C ASN A 174 10.82 9.87 23.10
N GLU A 175 10.14 9.16 22.19
CA GLU A 175 9.13 9.73 21.29
C GLU A 175 7.72 9.65 21.92
N VAL A 176 7.63 10.05 23.20
CA VAL A 176 6.46 9.85 24.09
C VAL A 176 5.18 10.46 23.49
N GLN A 177 5.26 11.67 22.94
CA GLN A 177 4.09 12.33 22.35
C GLN A 177 3.49 11.57 21.16
N LEU A 178 4.34 10.89 20.38
CA LEU A 178 3.87 10.07 19.27
C LEU A 178 3.30 8.75 19.76
N ALA A 179 3.92 8.14 20.78
CA ALA A 179 3.39 6.96 21.45
C ALA A 179 1.99 7.24 22.05
N ASP A 180 1.82 8.36 22.74
CA ASP A 180 0.52 8.79 23.30
C ASP A 180 -0.54 8.96 22.22
N LYS A 181 -0.20 9.58 21.09
CA LYS A 181 -1.13 9.70 19.94
C LYS A 181 -1.61 8.35 19.41
N LEU A 182 -0.72 7.34 19.36
CA LEU A 182 -1.08 5.99 18.94
C LEU A 182 -1.96 5.29 19.99
N ILE A 183 -1.67 5.49 21.29
CA ILE A 183 -2.54 5.00 22.38
C ILE A 183 -3.94 5.59 22.26
N ASP A 184 -4.03 6.92 22.10
CA ASP A 184 -5.30 7.62 21.95
C ASP A 184 -6.09 7.13 20.74
N ALA A 185 -5.44 6.98 19.57
CA ALA A 185 -6.08 6.48 18.36
C ALA A 185 -6.70 5.09 18.56
N ARG A 186 -5.99 4.18 19.25
CA ARG A 186 -6.50 2.85 19.61
C ARG A 186 -7.68 2.92 20.58
N VAL A 187 -7.56 3.69 21.66
CA VAL A 187 -8.66 3.84 22.64
C VAL A 187 -9.92 4.40 21.97
N GLN A 188 -9.78 5.36 21.05
CA GLN A 188 -10.91 5.88 20.29
C GLN A 188 -11.51 4.84 19.35
N ARG A 189 -10.69 3.96 18.75
CA ARG A 189 -11.17 2.90 17.87
C ARG A 189 -11.94 1.82 18.63
N GLU A 190 -11.43 1.40 19.78
CA GLU A 190 -12.07 0.41 20.66
C GLU A 190 -13.45 0.89 21.15
N LYS A 191 -13.58 2.18 21.48
CA LYS A 191 -14.86 2.78 21.89
C LYS A 191 -15.92 2.78 20.79
N LYS A 192 -15.52 2.85 19.52
CA LYS A 192 -16.46 2.92 18.39
C LYS A 192 -17.11 1.58 18.06
N GLY A 193 -16.56 0.46 18.56
CA GLY A 193 -16.99 -0.88 18.14
C GLY A 193 -16.64 -1.15 16.67
N HIS A 194 -16.50 -2.42 16.31
CA HIS A 194 -16.46 -2.83 14.90
C HIS A 194 -17.86 -3.15 14.41
#